data_AF-U6C302-F1
#
_entry.id   AF-U6C302-F1
#
_cell.length_a   1.000
_cell.length_b   1.000
_cell.length_c   1.000
_cell.angle_alpha   90.00
_cell.angle_beta   90.00
_cell.angle_gamma   90.00
#
_symmetry.space_group_name_H-M   'P 1'
#
loop_
_entity.id
_entity.type
_entity.pdbx_description
1 polymer ?
#
loop_
_entity_poly.entity_id
_entity_poly.type
_entity_poly.pdbx_seq_one_letter_code
_entity_poly.pdbx_strand_id
1 'polypeptide(L)'
;MAFVSSGYNPDKPMEDRITDIGPKKYDEFYPPVIAKNKGKWLYHEILEPGVLVHVSENGDEVYTVRAGGARLMSVEHIREICEIADKHCDGYLRFTTRNNIEFMVDSKDKVEPLKQDLLSRKQAGGCYKFPVGGTGAGVSNPVHTQGWIHCHTPATDASGPVKATMDVL
;
A
#
# COMPACT_ATOMS: atom_id res chain seq x y z
N MET A 1 19.70 6.98 25.15
CA MET A 1 18.52 6.08 25.19
C MET A 1 18.72 5.11 26.34
N ALA A 2 17.68 4.86 27.13
CA ALA A 2 17.71 3.83 28.17
C ALA A 2 17.34 2.47 27.56
N PHE A 3 17.83 1.38 28.17
CA PHE A 3 17.38 0.04 27.82
C PHE A 3 15.97 -0.19 28.34
N VAL A 4 15.06 -0.65 27.48
CA VAL A 4 13.69 -1.05 27.83
C VAL A 4 13.51 -2.49 27.38
N SER A 5 13.33 -3.41 28.33
CA SER A 5 13.16 -4.84 28.03
C SER A 5 11.81 -5.10 27.35
N SER A 6 11.80 -6.04 26.40
CA SER A 6 10.57 -6.59 25.81
C SER A 6 9.92 -7.68 26.66
N GLY A 7 10.57 -8.11 27.75
CA GLY A 7 10.25 -9.34 28.49
C GLY A 7 11.16 -10.52 28.15
N TYR A 8 11.98 -10.41 27.09
CA TYR A 8 13.01 -11.41 26.76
C TYR A 8 14.06 -11.53 27.87
N ASN A 9 14.44 -12.77 28.21
CA ASN A 9 15.48 -13.08 29.18
C ASN A 9 16.75 -13.60 28.49
N PRO A 10 17.88 -12.84 28.51
CA PRO A 10 19.13 -13.28 27.88
C PRO A 10 19.79 -14.49 28.57
N ASP A 11 19.51 -14.72 29.87
CA ASP A 11 20.04 -15.87 30.62
C ASP A 11 19.24 -17.15 30.32
N LYS A 12 18.01 -17.00 29.82
CA LYS A 12 17.12 -18.10 29.45
C LYS A 12 16.53 -17.87 28.06
N PRO A 13 17.35 -17.91 27.00
CA PRO A 13 16.96 -17.47 25.66
C PRO A 13 15.89 -18.36 25.00
N MET A 14 15.55 -19.52 25.60
CA MET A 14 14.54 -20.44 25.10
C MET A 14 13.22 -20.38 25.88
N GLU A 15 13.19 -19.72 27.04
CA GLU A 15 11.96 -19.50 27.82
C GLU A 15 11.04 -18.55 27.04
N ASP A 16 9.75 -18.89 26.96
CA ASP A 16 8.69 -18.13 26.27
C ASP A 16 8.94 -17.80 24.77
N ARG A 17 9.85 -18.53 24.11
CA ARG A 17 10.13 -18.37 22.68
C ARG A 17 9.01 -18.96 21.82
N ILE A 18 8.35 -18.12 21.03
CA ILE A 18 7.35 -18.54 20.03
C ILE A 18 8.03 -18.63 18.64
N THR A 19 7.98 -19.79 17.99
CA THR A 19 8.52 -20.04 16.63
C THR A 19 7.50 -20.73 15.73
N ASP A 20 7.79 -20.79 14.42
CA ASP A 20 7.05 -21.57 13.43
C ASP A 20 5.57 -21.19 13.24
N ILE A 21 5.19 -19.95 13.56
CA ILE A 21 3.80 -19.46 13.46
C ILE A 21 3.39 -18.96 12.07
N GLY A 22 4.35 -18.69 11.16
CA GLY A 22 4.07 -18.15 9.82
C GLY A 22 3.45 -16.74 9.82
N PRO A 23 2.86 -16.30 8.69
CA PRO A 23 2.18 -15.01 8.59
C PRO A 23 0.77 -15.08 9.19
N LYS A 24 0.20 -13.90 9.52
CA LYS A 24 -1.23 -13.75 9.73
C LYS A 24 -1.99 -14.13 8.46
N LYS A 25 -3.19 -14.70 8.63
CA LYS A 25 -3.99 -15.12 7.47
C LYS A 25 -4.59 -13.87 6.82
N TYR A 26 -4.53 -13.79 5.50
CA TYR A 26 -4.89 -12.57 4.76
C TYR A 26 -6.37 -12.15 4.94
N ASP A 27 -7.26 -13.10 5.26
CA ASP A 27 -8.69 -12.86 5.40
C ASP A 27 -9.07 -12.20 6.73
N GLU A 28 -8.13 -12.11 7.69
CA GLU A 28 -8.25 -11.24 8.87
C GLU A 28 -8.29 -9.74 8.49
N PHE A 29 -7.86 -9.38 7.29
CA PHE A 29 -7.68 -7.98 6.85
C PHE A 29 -8.49 -7.61 5.61
N TYR A 30 -9.49 -8.41 5.24
CA TYR A 30 -10.33 -8.06 4.10
C TYR A 30 -11.34 -6.96 4.45
N PRO A 31 -11.50 -5.94 3.58
CA PRO A 31 -12.69 -5.11 3.62
C PRO A 31 -13.95 -6.00 3.54
N PRO A 32 -15.04 -5.65 4.24
CA PRO A 32 -16.26 -6.47 4.26
C PRO A 32 -16.79 -6.85 2.86
N VAL A 33 -16.76 -5.91 1.91
CA VAL A 33 -17.17 -6.15 0.51
C VAL A 33 -16.28 -7.17 -0.20
N ILE A 34 -14.98 -7.22 0.12
CA ILE A 34 -14.05 -8.21 -0.41
C ILE A 34 -14.30 -9.59 0.22
N ALA A 35 -14.46 -9.64 1.54
CA ALA A 35 -14.73 -10.88 2.26
C ALA A 35 -16.03 -11.54 1.78
N LYS A 36 -17.10 -10.75 1.63
CA LYS A 36 -18.44 -11.20 1.17
C LYS A 36 -18.41 -11.78 -0.24
N ASN A 37 -17.64 -11.16 -1.14
CA ASN A 37 -17.69 -11.44 -2.58
C ASN A 37 -16.45 -12.18 -3.12
N LYS A 38 -15.56 -12.67 -2.23
CA LYS A 38 -14.38 -13.43 -2.63
C LYS A 38 -14.75 -14.64 -3.47
N GLY A 39 -14.24 -14.68 -4.70
CA GLY A 39 -14.49 -15.75 -5.67
C GLY A 39 -15.79 -15.62 -6.45
N LYS A 40 -16.52 -14.51 -6.30
CA LYS A 40 -17.80 -14.22 -6.96
C LYS A 40 -17.76 -12.89 -7.72
N TRP A 41 -16.61 -12.57 -8.30
CA TRP A 41 -16.42 -11.36 -9.11
C TRP A 41 -16.79 -11.64 -10.56
N LEU A 42 -17.63 -10.78 -11.15
CA LEU A 42 -18.14 -10.96 -12.51
C LEU A 42 -17.26 -10.26 -13.54
N TYR A 43 -16.96 -8.99 -13.31
CA TYR A 43 -16.11 -8.19 -14.20
C TYR A 43 -15.40 -7.06 -13.45
N HIS A 44 -14.50 -6.38 -14.16
CA HIS A 44 -13.86 -5.16 -13.69
C HIS A 44 -13.79 -4.15 -14.82
N GLU A 45 -13.71 -2.88 -14.46
CA GLU A 45 -13.49 -1.77 -15.39
C GLU A 45 -12.44 -0.81 -14.84
N ILE A 46 -11.71 -0.18 -15.76
CA ILE A 46 -10.83 0.96 -15.44
C ILE A 46 -11.64 2.22 -15.75
N LEU A 47 -12.07 2.93 -14.70
CA LEU A 47 -12.93 4.10 -14.84
C LEU A 47 -12.13 5.33 -15.30
N GLU A 48 -10.91 5.45 -14.79
CA GLU A 48 -9.93 6.51 -15.11
C GLU A 48 -8.53 6.07 -14.62
N PRO A 49 -7.45 6.80 -14.96
CA PRO A 49 -6.12 6.47 -14.46
C PRO A 49 -6.07 6.43 -12.92
N GLY A 50 -5.72 5.26 -12.37
CA GLY A 50 -5.67 5.03 -10.93
C GLY A 50 -6.98 4.57 -10.29
N VAL A 51 -8.09 4.48 -11.02
CA VAL A 51 -9.38 4.05 -10.46
C VAL A 51 -9.93 2.83 -11.19
N LEU A 52 -10.26 1.81 -10.40
CA LEU A 52 -10.86 0.56 -10.84
C LEU A 52 -12.22 0.38 -10.16
N VAL A 53 -13.13 -0.32 -10.82
CA VAL A 53 -14.30 -0.93 -10.16
C VAL A 53 -14.30 -2.43 -10.44
N HIS A 54 -14.63 -3.23 -9.43
CA HIS A 54 -14.99 -4.63 -9.60
C HIS A 54 -16.44 -4.81 -9.22
N VAL A 55 -17.18 -5.53 -10.05
CA VAL A 55 -18.60 -5.82 -9.84
C VAL A 55 -18.76 -7.31 -9.64
N SER A 56 -19.45 -7.68 -8.57
CA SER A 56 -19.71 -9.07 -8.20
C SER A 56 -20.97 -9.63 -8.86
N GLU A 57 -21.15 -10.94 -8.78
CA GLU A 57 -22.32 -11.65 -9.31
C GLU A 57 -23.66 -11.18 -8.72
N ASN A 58 -23.64 -10.59 -7.52
CA ASN A 58 -24.84 -10.09 -6.83
C ASN A 58 -25.05 -8.57 -7.00
N GLY A 59 -24.20 -7.91 -7.79
CA GLY A 59 -24.25 -6.47 -8.04
C GLY A 59 -23.51 -5.60 -7.01
N ASP A 60 -22.90 -6.17 -5.96
CA ASP A 60 -22.03 -5.38 -5.09
C ASP A 60 -20.82 -4.89 -5.89
N GLU A 61 -20.43 -3.65 -5.65
CA GLU A 61 -19.29 -3.00 -6.28
C GLU A 61 -18.20 -2.70 -5.25
N VAL A 62 -16.94 -2.76 -5.69
CA VAL A 62 -15.82 -2.21 -4.92
C VAL A 62 -14.94 -1.36 -5.83
N TYR A 63 -14.72 -0.14 -5.41
CA TYR A 63 -13.92 0.86 -6.10
C TYR A 63 -12.53 0.89 -5.48
N THR A 64 -11.50 0.79 -6.31
CA THR A 64 -10.10 0.83 -5.86
C THR A 64 -9.42 2.07 -6.41
N VAL A 65 -8.85 2.88 -5.53
CA VAL A 65 -7.97 4.01 -5.89
C VAL A 65 -6.52 3.60 -5.63
N ARG A 66 -5.74 3.50 -6.71
CA ARG A 66 -4.32 3.14 -6.68
C ARG A 66 -3.46 4.40 -6.64
N ALA A 67 -2.57 4.46 -5.66
CA ALA A 67 -1.59 5.51 -5.49
C ALA A 67 -0.15 4.98 -5.55
N GLY A 68 0.74 5.76 -6.15
CA GLY A 68 2.18 5.49 -6.15
C GLY A 68 2.76 5.50 -4.74
N GLY A 69 3.71 4.60 -4.48
CA GLY A 69 4.48 4.55 -3.23
C GLY A 69 5.97 4.43 -3.53
N ALA A 70 6.82 5.04 -2.70
CA ALA A 70 8.28 5.06 -2.90
C ALA A 70 8.97 3.73 -2.53
N ARG A 71 8.21 2.71 -2.12
CA ARG A 71 8.65 1.43 -1.53
C ARG A 71 9.45 1.60 -0.22
N LEU A 72 10.58 2.30 -0.26
CA LEU A 72 11.28 2.76 0.94
C LEU A 72 10.47 3.88 1.59
N MET A 73 10.02 3.68 2.83
CA MET A 73 9.14 4.63 3.53
C MET A 73 9.42 4.67 5.03
N SER A 74 9.13 5.83 5.64
CA SER A 74 9.19 6.00 7.10
C SER A 74 7.94 5.44 7.78
N VAL A 75 8.04 5.19 9.09
CA VAL A 75 6.88 4.82 9.91
C VAL A 75 5.83 5.94 9.98
N GLU A 76 6.25 7.20 9.83
CA GLU A 76 5.34 8.35 9.77
C GLU A 76 4.49 8.30 8.49
N HIS A 77 5.11 7.97 7.35
CA HIS A 77 4.37 7.81 6.10
C HIS A 77 3.41 6.61 6.14
N ILE A 78 3.81 5.50 6.77
CA ILE A 78 2.90 4.36 7.00
C ILE A 78 1.72 4.77 7.89
N ARG A 79 1.95 5.54 8.96
CA ARG A 79 0.86 6.05 9.81
C ARG A 79 -0.07 6.99 9.06
N GLU A 80 0.44 7.80 8.15
CA GLU A 80 -0.37 8.66 7.27
C GLU A 80 -1.19 7.84 6.26
N ILE A 81 -0.65 6.72 5.75
CA ILE A 81 -1.41 5.75 4.95
C ILE A 81 -2.57 5.17 5.77
N CYS A 82 -2.31 4.78 7.02
CA CYS A 82 -3.35 4.28 7.93
C CYS A 82 -4.41 5.36 8.25
N GLU A 83 -4.01 6.61 8.48
CA GLU A 83 -4.95 7.72 8.70
C GLU A 83 -5.94 7.88 7.53
N ILE A 84 -5.46 7.76 6.29
CA ILE A 84 -6.31 7.84 5.10
C ILE A 84 -7.25 6.63 5.04
N ALA A 85 -6.73 5.42 5.33
CA ALA A 85 -7.54 4.21 5.34
C ALA A 85 -8.62 4.26 6.44
N ASP A 86 -8.30 4.73 7.64
CA ASP A 86 -9.27 4.91 8.74
C ASP A 86 -10.35 5.93 8.35
N LYS A 87 -9.97 7.01 7.67
CA LYS A 87 -10.89 8.09 7.27
C LYS A 87 -11.82 7.71 6.13
N HIS A 88 -11.36 6.93 5.15
CA HIS A 88 -12.10 6.70 3.89
C HIS A 88 -12.47 5.24 3.64
N CYS A 89 -11.77 4.29 4.26
CA CYS A 89 -11.79 2.88 3.89
C CYS A 89 -11.98 1.94 5.09
N ASP A 90 -12.58 2.44 6.18
CA ASP A 90 -12.84 1.69 7.43
C ASP A 90 -11.60 0.98 8.00
N GLY A 91 -10.42 1.58 7.82
CA GLY A 91 -9.13 1.05 8.28
C GLY A 91 -8.50 0.00 7.35
N TYR A 92 -9.12 -0.29 6.20
CA TYR A 92 -8.60 -1.27 5.24
C TYR A 92 -7.81 -0.62 4.11
N LEU A 93 -6.69 -1.24 3.76
CA LEU A 93 -5.89 -0.93 2.57
C LEU A 93 -5.13 -2.16 2.13
N ARG A 94 -4.51 -2.11 0.95
CA ARG A 94 -3.56 -3.13 0.52
C ARG A 94 -2.39 -2.54 -0.25
N PHE A 95 -1.32 -3.34 -0.37
CA PHE A 95 -0.22 -3.05 -1.27
C PHE A 95 -0.27 -3.97 -2.49
N THR A 96 0.10 -3.42 -3.63
CA THR A 96 0.21 -4.18 -4.89
C THR A 96 1.56 -4.88 -4.98
N THR A 97 1.68 -5.83 -5.91
CA THR A 97 2.94 -6.51 -6.23
C THR A 97 4.01 -5.60 -6.83
N ARG A 98 3.67 -4.34 -7.17
CA ARG A 98 4.60 -3.30 -7.62
C ARG A 98 4.79 -2.19 -6.60
N ASN A 99 4.47 -2.45 -5.33
CA ASN A 99 4.67 -1.54 -4.20
C ASN A 99 3.84 -0.24 -4.25
N ASN A 100 2.84 -0.16 -5.13
CA ASN A 100 1.78 0.85 -5.02
C ASN A 100 0.83 0.52 -3.87
N ILE A 101 0.16 1.54 -3.36
CA ILE A 101 -0.86 1.46 -2.31
C ILE A 101 -2.24 1.47 -2.99
N GLU A 102 -3.16 0.69 -2.47
CA GLU A 102 -4.56 0.67 -2.91
C GLU A 102 -5.50 0.87 -1.73
N PHE A 103 -6.39 1.84 -1.90
CA PHE A 103 -7.49 2.15 -1.00
C PHE A 103 -8.79 1.70 -1.65
N MET A 104 -9.68 1.08 -0.89
CA MET A 104 -10.92 0.49 -1.41
C MET A 104 -12.13 1.09 -0.72
N VAL A 105 -13.14 1.48 -1.50
CA VAL A 105 -14.43 1.99 -1.03
C VAL A 105 -15.56 1.23 -1.70
N ASP A 106 -16.69 1.10 -1.03
CA ASP A 106 -17.85 0.30 -1.45
C ASP A 106 -18.89 1.09 -2.26
N SER A 107 -18.66 2.39 -2.51
CA SER A 107 -19.58 3.22 -3.30
C SER A 107 -18.84 4.27 -4.13
N LYS A 108 -19.43 4.60 -5.30
CA LYS A 108 -18.84 5.51 -6.28
C LYS A 108 -18.64 6.93 -5.75
N ASP A 109 -19.58 7.41 -4.93
CA ASP A 109 -19.57 8.75 -4.36
C ASP A 109 -18.41 8.99 -3.38
N LYS A 110 -17.83 7.92 -2.81
CA LYS A 110 -16.65 7.99 -1.94
C LYS A 110 -15.32 8.09 -2.69
N VAL A 111 -15.29 7.79 -3.99
CA VAL A 111 -14.05 7.76 -4.80
C VAL A 111 -13.43 9.15 -4.92
N GLU A 112 -14.23 10.16 -5.26
CA GLU A 112 -13.72 11.50 -5.50
C GLU A 112 -13.20 12.18 -4.21
N PRO A 113 -13.90 12.12 -3.06
CA PRO A 113 -13.35 12.58 -1.79
C PRO A 113 -12.00 11.94 -1.42
N LEU A 114 -11.86 10.63 -1.63
CA LEU A 114 -10.61 9.91 -1.38
C LEU A 114 -9.48 10.38 -2.31
N LYS A 115 -9.76 10.49 -3.62
CA LYS A 115 -8.78 10.99 -4.60
C LYS A 115 -8.30 12.40 -4.26
N GLN A 116 -9.21 13.31 -3.90
CA GLN A 116 -8.85 14.68 -3.57
C GLN A 116 -7.97 14.74 -2.32
N ASP A 117 -8.26 13.94 -1.29
CA ASP A 117 -7.40 13.84 -0.11
C ASP A 117 -5.99 13.35 -0.50
N LEU A 118 -5.89 12.25 -1.27
CA LEU A 118 -4.61 11.71 -1.76
C LEU A 118 -3.79 12.74 -2.55
N LEU A 119 -4.43 13.45 -3.49
CA LEU A 119 -3.77 14.42 -4.37
C LEU A 119 -3.39 15.74 -3.65
N SER A 120 -4.10 16.07 -2.56
CA SER A 120 -3.77 17.24 -1.73
C SER A 120 -2.49 17.07 -0.92
N ARG A 121 -2.06 15.82 -0.68
CA ARG A 121 -0.94 15.48 0.19
C ARG A 121 0.41 15.55 -0.54
N LYS A 122 1.25 16.50 -0.12
CA LYS A 122 2.58 16.77 -0.70
C LYS A 122 3.68 16.66 0.35
N GLN A 123 4.88 16.29 -0.09
CA GLN A 123 6.08 16.41 0.73
C GLN A 123 6.59 17.86 0.73
N ALA A 124 7.38 18.22 1.74
CA ALA A 124 8.22 19.41 1.67
C ALA A 124 9.13 19.29 0.43
N GLY A 125 8.99 20.22 -0.52
CA GLY A 125 9.61 20.12 -1.86
C GLY A 125 8.64 19.81 -3.00
N GLY A 126 7.34 19.65 -2.74
CA GLY A 126 6.28 19.68 -3.76
C GLY A 126 5.92 18.33 -4.41
N CYS A 127 6.72 17.28 -4.18
CA CYS A 127 6.42 15.93 -4.63
C CYS A 127 5.09 15.44 -4.04
N TYR A 128 4.27 14.74 -4.83
CA TYR A 128 3.08 14.06 -4.32
C TYR A 128 3.48 12.97 -3.32
N LYS A 129 2.77 12.87 -2.20
CA LYS A 129 2.89 11.74 -1.28
C LYS A 129 2.16 10.50 -1.83
N PHE A 130 1.01 10.72 -2.47
CA PHE A 130 0.14 9.65 -2.99
C PHE A 130 -0.38 9.98 -4.40
N PRO A 131 0.50 10.02 -5.43
CA PRO A 131 0.06 10.30 -6.81
C PRO A 131 -0.86 9.18 -7.31
N VAL A 132 -2.09 9.51 -7.70
CA VAL A 132 -3.09 8.56 -8.19
C VAL A 132 -2.76 8.14 -9.63
N GLY A 133 -2.74 6.82 -9.91
CA GLY A 133 -2.43 6.32 -11.25
C GLY A 133 -2.02 4.84 -11.31
N GLY A 134 -1.30 4.48 -12.37
CA GLY A 134 -0.67 3.16 -12.49
C GLY A 134 -1.63 2.01 -12.83
N THR A 135 -2.76 2.30 -13.49
CA THR A 135 -3.71 1.34 -14.08
C THR A 135 -3.64 1.35 -15.60
N GLY A 136 -4.09 0.27 -16.25
CA GLY A 136 -4.15 0.19 -17.71
C GLY A 136 -2.77 0.20 -18.39
N ALA A 137 -2.73 0.70 -19.63
CA ALA A 137 -1.53 0.78 -20.46
C ALA A 137 -0.69 2.03 -20.14
N GLY A 138 -0.24 2.15 -18.89
CA GLY A 138 0.66 3.21 -18.41
C GLY A 138 1.91 2.66 -17.72
N VAL A 139 2.79 3.55 -17.26
CA VAL A 139 3.98 3.17 -16.47
C VAL A 139 3.60 3.11 -15.00
N SER A 140 3.62 1.91 -14.42
CA SER A 140 3.23 1.68 -13.03
C SER A 140 4.44 1.20 -12.21
N ASN A 141 5.03 2.12 -11.46
CA ASN A 141 6.07 1.94 -10.42
C ASN A 141 7.14 0.84 -10.68
N PRO A 142 8.41 1.19 -10.90
CA PRO A 142 9.46 0.21 -11.14
C PRO A 142 9.73 -0.64 -9.89
N VAL A 143 9.78 -1.96 -10.07
CA VAL A 143 10.28 -2.86 -9.02
C VAL A 143 11.78 -2.63 -8.88
N HIS A 144 12.26 -2.43 -7.65
CA HIS A 144 13.67 -2.12 -7.40
C HIS A 144 14.22 -2.76 -6.12
N THR A 145 15.54 -2.66 -5.95
CA THR A 145 16.31 -3.38 -4.93
C THR A 145 16.85 -2.43 -3.85
N GLN A 146 17.83 -2.89 -3.07
CA GLN A 146 18.40 -2.13 -1.97
C GLN A 146 19.34 -1.00 -2.41
N GLY A 147 20.14 -1.19 -3.46
CA GLY A 147 21.18 -0.22 -3.84
C GLY A 147 22.14 0.09 -2.70
N TRP A 148 22.56 1.35 -2.59
CA TRP A 148 23.50 1.83 -1.57
C TRP A 148 22.87 1.98 -0.18
N ILE A 149 21.55 1.86 -0.05
CA ILE A 149 20.85 2.00 1.23
C ILE A 149 21.16 0.86 2.19
N HIS A 150 21.43 -0.35 1.68
CA HIS A 150 21.59 -1.52 2.55
C HIS A 150 22.44 -2.66 1.98
N CYS A 151 22.61 -2.78 0.66
CA CYS A 151 23.40 -3.90 0.11
C CYS A 151 24.91 -3.63 0.24
N HIS A 152 25.70 -4.69 0.41
CA HIS A 152 27.17 -4.62 0.42
C HIS A 152 27.83 -4.92 -0.94
N THR A 153 27.08 -5.49 -1.90
CA THR A 153 27.54 -5.74 -3.28
C THR A 153 26.87 -4.86 -4.37
N PRO A 154 26.37 -3.64 -4.11
CA PRO A 154 25.75 -2.83 -5.15
C PRO A 154 26.81 -2.24 -6.08
N ALA A 155 26.57 -2.33 -7.40
CA ALA A 155 27.36 -1.60 -8.39
C ALA A 155 26.75 -0.21 -8.73
N THR A 156 25.54 0.08 -8.25
CA THR A 156 24.83 1.36 -8.38
C THR A 156 23.74 1.46 -7.31
N ASP A 157 23.15 2.64 -7.13
CA ASP A 157 21.99 2.83 -6.27
C ASP A 157 20.69 2.29 -6.89
N ALA A 158 19.65 2.16 -6.08
CA ALA A 158 18.31 1.75 -6.52
C ALA A 158 17.30 2.89 -6.40
N SER A 159 17.14 3.48 -5.21
CA SER A 159 16.07 4.44 -4.94
C SER A 159 16.27 5.76 -5.70
N GLY A 160 17.51 6.23 -5.82
CA GLY A 160 17.87 7.42 -6.59
C GLY A 160 17.52 7.30 -8.07
N PRO A 161 18.03 6.29 -8.80
CA PRO A 161 17.66 6.06 -10.20
C PRO A 161 16.16 5.87 -10.41
N VAL A 162 15.47 5.13 -9.52
CA VAL A 162 14.00 4.98 -9.59
C VAL A 162 13.30 6.32 -9.49
N LYS A 163 13.67 7.16 -8.52
CA LYS A 163 13.10 8.50 -8.37
C LYS A 163 13.37 9.34 -9.62
N ALA A 164 14.61 9.37 -10.11
CA ALA A 164 14.96 10.14 -11.30
C ALA A 164 14.18 9.68 -12.55
N THR A 165 13.99 8.37 -12.73
CA THR A 165 13.21 7.82 -13.85
C THR A 165 11.72 8.14 -13.72
N MET A 166 11.13 7.98 -12.54
CA MET A 166 9.69 8.25 -12.35
C MET A 166 9.33 9.73 -12.36
N ASP A 167 10.31 10.64 -12.27
CA ASP A 167 10.07 12.08 -12.41
C ASP A 167 9.94 12.54 -13.87
N VAL A 168 10.47 11.76 -14.83
CA VAL A 168 10.50 12.13 -16.26
C VAL A 168 9.51 11.33 -17.12
N LEU A 169 8.83 10.33 -16.54
CA LEU A 169 7.85 9.46 -17.19
C LEU A 169 6.43 9.81 -16.71
#